data_AF-A0A957EUG8-F1
#
_entry.id   AF-A0A957EUG8-F1
#
_cell.length_a   1.000
_cell.length_b   1.000
_cell.length_c   1.000
_cell.angle_alpha   90.00
_cell.angle_beta   90.00
_cell.angle_gamma   90.00
#
_symmetry.space_group_name_H-M   'P 1'
#
loop_
_entity.id
_entity.type
_entity.pdbx_description
1 polymer ?
#
loop_
_entity_poly.entity_id
_entity_poly.type
_entity_poly.pdbx_seq_one_letter_code
_entity_poly.pdbx_strand_id
1 'polypeptide(L)' 'MEATAVSFQSDLLVITLNDGRLISIPFHTIPWLHWLANATPAQRNNWHI' A
#
# COMPACT_ATOMS: atom_id res chain seq x y z
N MET A 1 -3.07 -3.25 17.62
CA MET A 1 -3.13 -2.27 16.52
C MET A 1 -2.81 -3.07 15.27
N GLU A 2 -3.81 -3.32 14.44
CA GLU A 2 -3.73 -4.29 13.34
C GLU A 2 -4.18 -3.65 12.04
N ALA A 3 -3.61 -4.10 10.93
CA ALA A 3 -4.00 -3.67 9.59
C ALA A 3 -5.22 -4.47 9.11
N THR A 4 -6.19 -3.79 8.52
CA THR A 4 -7.47 -4.38 8.08
C THR A 4 -7.70 -4.27 6.58
N ALA A 5 -7.07 -3.31 5.91
CA ALA A 5 -7.07 -3.23 4.45
C ALA A 5 -5.77 -2.61 3.92
N VAL A 6 -5.45 -2.93 2.67
CA VAL A 6 -4.38 -2.32 1.90
C VAL A 6 -4.93 -1.84 0.57
N SER A 7 -4.50 -0.66 0.12
CA SER A 7 -4.88 -0.11 -1.17
C SER A 7 -3.76 0.75 -1.75
N PHE A 8 -3.82 0.99 -3.06
CA PHE A 8 -2.88 1.85 -3.77
C PHE A 8 -3.60 3.10 -4.25
N GLN A 9 -3.07 4.27 -3.91
CA GLN A 9 -3.57 5.56 -4.38
C GLN A 9 -2.41 6.32 -5.02
N SER A 10 -2.43 6.41 -6.36
CA SER A 10 -1.31 6.96 -7.14
C SER A 10 0.01 6.27 -6.75
N ASP A 11 0.93 7.00 -6.11
CA ASP A 11 2.24 6.50 -5.67
C ASP A 11 2.32 6.23 -4.16
N LEU A 12 1.16 6.11 -3.50
CA LEU A 12 1.02 5.82 -2.08
C LEU A 12 0.47 4.40 -1.86
N LEU A 13 1.10 3.69 -0.94
CA LEU A 13 0.53 2.52 -0.29
C LEU A 13 -0.26 3.02 0.92
N VAL A 14 -1.56 2.73 0.94
CA VAL A 14 -2.46 3.15 2.02
C VAL A 14 -2.88 1.91 2.80
N ILE A 15 -2.58 1.92 4.10
CA ILE A 15 -2.93 0.86 5.03
C ILE A 15 -4.01 1.40 5.98
N THR A 16 -5.15 0.73 6.01
CA THR A 16 -6.22 1.00 6.96
C THR A 16 -6.01 0.16 8.21
N LEU A 17 -6.11 0.80 9.37
CA LEU A 17 -6.02 0.12 10.66
C LEU A 17 -7.41 -0.12 11.26
N ASN A 18 -7.49 -1.08 12.17
CA ASN A 18 -8.74 -1.43 12.86
C ASN A 18 -9.33 -0.30 13.73
N ASP A 19 -8.55 0.75 14.03
CA ASP A 19 -8.98 1.94 14.77
C ASP A 19 -9.39 3.11 13.85
N GLY A 20 -9.49 2.88 12.54
CA GLY A 20 -9.90 3.88 11.56
C GLY A 20 -8.79 4.81 11.11
N ARG A 21 -7.57 4.70 11.65
CA ARG A 21 -6.42 5.47 11.15
C ARG A 21 -5.94 4.93 9.81
N LEU A 22 -5.36 5.83 9.01
CA LEU A 22 -4.73 5.53 7.73
C LEU A 22 -3.24 5.83 7.81
N ILE A 23 -2.43 4.88 7.35
CA ILE A 23 -0.99 5.08 7.13
C ILE A 23 -0.77 5.17 5.62
N SER A 24 -0.19 6.28 5.17
CA SER A 24 0.18 6.49 3.77
C SER A 24 1.69 6.48 3.61
N ILE A 25 2.18 5.61 2.72
CA ILE A 25 3.61 5.40 2.52
C ILE A 25 3.95 5.63 1.04
N PRO A 26 4.85 6.56 0.69
CA PRO A 26 5.29 6.76 -0.68
C PRO A 26 6.22 5.63 -1.12
N PHE A 27 5.70 4.65 -1.85
CA PHE A 27 6.46 3.44 -2.22
C PHE A 27 7.53 3.69 -3.28
N HIS A 28 7.42 4.76 -4.08
CA HIS A 28 8.39 5.13 -5.09
C HIS A 28 9.66 5.80 -4.52
N THR A 29 9.60 6.33 -3.29
CA THR A 29 10.75 6.99 -2.65
C THR A 29 11.56 6.05 -1.76
N ILE A 30 10.97 4.91 -1.40
CA ILE A 30 11.52 3.96 -0.45
C ILE A 30 12.10 2.78 -1.23
N PRO A 31 13.43 2.58 -1.28
CA PRO A 31 14.05 1.61 -2.18
C PRO A 31 13.54 0.18 -2.00
N TRP A 32 13.30 -0.26 -0.77
CA TRP A 32 12.78 -1.61 -0.50
C TRP A 32 11.30 -1.80 -0.92
N LEU A 33 10.61 -0.72 -1.29
CA LEU A 33 9.25 -0.72 -1.84
C LEU A 33 9.20 -0.44 -3.35
N HIS A 34 10.33 -0.24 -4.03
CA HIS A 34 10.35 -0.01 -5.48
C HIS A 34 9.73 -1.13 -6.30
N TRP A 35 9.73 -2.35 -5.78
CA TRP A 35 9.06 -3.48 -6.43
C TRP A 35 7.53 -3.25 -6.56
N LEU A 36 6.92 -2.44 -5.69
CA LEU A 36 5.52 -2.03 -5.80
C LEU A 36 5.29 -1.02 -6.93
N ALA A 37 6.27 -0.17 -7.21
CA ALA A 37 6.22 0.74 -8.35
C ALA A 37 6.30 -0.04 -9.68
N ASN A 38 7.02 -1.15 -9.68
CA ASN A 38 7.15 -2.03 -10.84
C ASN A 38 5.98 -3.01 -11.00
N ALA A 39 5.10 -3.14 -9.99
CA ALA A 39 3.94 -4.01 -10.05
C ALA A 39 2.84 -3.42 -10.94
N THR A 40 2.30 -4.25 -11.83
CA THR A 40 1.18 -3.84 -12.69
C THR A 40 -0.05 -3.48 -11.84
N PRO A 41 -0.96 -2.61 -12.31
CA PRO A 41 -2.19 -2.28 -11.57
C PRO A 41 -2.99 -3.53 -11.18
N ALA A 42 -3.02 -4.56 -12.03
CA ALA A 42 -3.69 -5.83 -11.74
C ALA A 42 -3.04 -6.58 -10.55
N GLN A 43 -1.71 -6.62 -10.49
CA GLN A 43 -0.99 -7.21 -9.35
C GLN A 43 -1.23 -6.44 -8.06
N ARG A 44 -1.28 -5.11 -8.13
CA ARG A 44 -1.57 -4.23 -6.99
C ARG A 44 -2.99 -4.39 -6.46
N ASN A 45 -3.97 -4.61 -7.32
CA ASN A 45 -5.37 -4.81 -6.92
C ASN A 45 -5.62 -6.16 -6.24
N ASN A 46 -4.77 -7.16 -6.49
CA ASN A 46 -4.84 -8.48 -5.86
C ASN A 46 -4.09 -8.55 -4.52
N TRP A 47 -3.72 -7.40 -3.96
CA TRP A 47 -2.98 -7.35 -2.71
C TRP A 47 -3.92 -7.28 -1.52
N HIS A 48 -3.74 -8.21 -0.60
CA HIS A 48 -4.59 -8.42 0.58
C HIS A 48 -3.67 -8.76 1.77
N ILE A 49 -4.12 -8.45 2.98
CA ILE A 49 -3.46 -8.73 4.25
C ILE A 49 -4.27 -9.71 5.09
#